data_AF-A0A7Y3H8T8-F1
#
_entry.id   AF-A0A7Y3H8T8-F1
#
_cell.length_a   1.000
_cell.length_b   1.000
_cell.length_c   1.000
_cell.angle_alpha   90.00
_cell.angle_beta   90.00
_cell.angle_gamma   90.00
#
_symmetry.space_group_name_H-M   'P 1'
#
loop_
_entity.id
_entity.type
_entity.pdbx_description
1 polymer ?
#
loop_
_entity_poly.entity_id
_entity_poly.type
_entity_poly.pdbx_seq_one_letter_code
_entity_poly.pdbx_strand_id
1 'polypeptide(L)'
;MNNQNLLIALASCLLAPLAVLAEPSSKKCNSPTTVIESVRLFDGLEIRPVATVVIQCSLIEKVLDGPSEFQAAEDAIVVDGRGKTLVPGLIDAHVHAWRRGQLERALHFGVTMKLDMGSSRGLALEMRAEEARGENIIDTRRIVQIWKSGEPFESAQQ
;
A
#
# COMPACT_ATOMS: atom_id res chain seq x y z
N MET A 1 -53.00 32.95 -53.47
CA MET A 1 -53.36 33.40 -52.11
C MET A 1 -52.25 32.97 -51.17
N ASN A 2 -51.35 33.89 -50.86
CA ASN A 2 -50.29 33.73 -49.87
C ASN A 2 -50.90 33.66 -48.46
N ASN A 3 -50.23 32.99 -47.53
CA ASN A 3 -50.17 33.42 -46.13
C ASN A 3 -48.89 32.87 -45.47
N GLN A 4 -48.08 33.82 -44.98
CA GLN A 4 -46.88 33.63 -44.18
C GLN A 4 -47.28 33.59 -42.68
N ASN A 5 -46.47 32.94 -41.84
CA ASN A 5 -46.17 33.20 -40.40
C ASN A 5 -45.45 31.95 -39.84
N LEU A 6 -44.12 31.86 -39.62
CA LEU A 6 -43.18 32.63 -38.80
C LEU A 6 -43.11 32.14 -37.31
N LEU A 7 -41.91 31.67 -36.90
CA LEU A 7 -41.29 31.60 -35.53
C LEU A 7 -41.77 30.46 -34.56
N ILE A 8 -40.99 29.75 -33.73
CA ILE A 8 -39.72 29.97 -32.98
C ILE A 8 -39.09 28.62 -32.51
N ALA A 9 -37.74 28.61 -32.43
CA ALA A 9 -36.76 27.91 -31.59
C ALA A 9 -37.11 26.65 -30.75
N LEU A 10 -36.17 25.69 -30.71
CA LEU A 10 -35.24 25.47 -29.57
C LEU A 10 -34.35 24.23 -29.83
N ALA A 11 -33.13 24.45 -30.30
CA ALA A 11 -32.07 23.44 -30.28
C ALA A 11 -31.41 23.47 -28.88
N SER A 12 -31.61 22.42 -28.09
CA SER A 12 -31.07 22.26 -26.73
C SER A 12 -30.59 20.82 -26.52
N CYS A 13 -29.49 20.70 -25.78
CA CYS A 13 -28.85 19.47 -25.28
C CYS A 13 -28.15 18.63 -26.36
N LEU A 14 -26.89 18.22 -26.25
CA LEU A 14 -26.12 17.93 -25.04
C LEU A 14 -24.66 18.43 -25.18
N LEU A 15 -24.21 19.22 -24.20
CA LEU A 15 -22.82 19.27 -23.81
C LEU A 15 -22.43 17.87 -23.30
N ALA A 16 -21.53 17.18 -24.01
CA ALA A 16 -20.84 16.04 -23.41
C ALA A 16 -19.88 16.57 -22.34
N PRO A 17 -19.90 16.07 -21.10
CA PRO A 17 -18.81 16.35 -20.19
C PRO A 17 -17.58 15.62 -20.73
N LEU A 18 -16.56 16.40 -21.09
CA LEU A 18 -15.22 15.90 -21.35
C LEU A 18 -14.76 15.26 -20.02
N ALA A 19 -14.91 13.94 -19.92
CA ALA A 19 -14.36 13.18 -18.82
C ALA A 19 -12.84 13.35 -18.86
N VAL A 20 -12.33 14.26 -18.05
CA VAL A 20 -10.92 14.32 -17.71
C VAL A 20 -10.62 13.00 -17.02
N LEU A 21 -10.05 12.05 -17.76
CA LEU A 21 -9.37 10.92 -17.15
C LEU A 21 -8.22 11.54 -16.36
N ALA A 22 -8.39 11.61 -15.04
CA ALA A 22 -7.28 11.85 -14.14
C ALA A 22 -6.32 10.67 -14.32
N GLU A 23 -5.26 10.88 -15.10
CA GLU A 23 -4.16 9.94 -15.14
C GLU A 23 -3.59 9.83 -13.72
N PRO A 24 -3.38 8.61 -13.20
CA PRO A 24 -2.73 8.45 -11.91
C PRO A 24 -1.37 9.13 -12.03
N SER A 25 -1.18 10.20 -11.24
CA SER A 25 0.09 10.91 -11.16
C SER A 25 1.15 9.90 -10.75
N SER A 26 1.96 9.45 -11.71
CA SER A 26 3.12 8.62 -11.44
C SER A 26 4.10 9.49 -10.66
N LYS A 27 4.15 9.29 -9.35
CA LYS A 27 5.24 9.83 -8.55
C LYS A 27 6.53 9.23 -9.10
N LYS A 28 7.32 10.02 -9.82
CA LYS A 28 8.69 9.65 -10.18
C LYS A 28 9.48 9.46 -8.88
N CYS A 29 9.74 8.23 -8.51
CA CYS A 29 10.80 7.90 -7.57
C CYS A 29 12.04 7.49 -8.37
N ASN A 30 13.22 7.69 -7.77
CA ASN A 30 14.50 7.28 -8.36
C ASN A 30 15.01 5.97 -7.75
N SER A 31 14.12 5.11 -7.21
CA SER A 31 14.54 3.81 -6.68
C SER A 31 14.66 2.80 -7.81
N PRO A 32 15.70 1.94 -7.82
CA PRO A 32 15.81 0.84 -8.78
C PRO A 32 14.54 -0.02 -8.80
N THR A 33 14.13 -0.45 -9.99
CA THR A 33 13.02 -1.40 -10.15
C THR A 33 13.46 -2.77 -9.61
N THR A 34 12.63 -3.42 -8.82
CA THR A 34 12.85 -4.81 -8.38
C THR A 34 11.90 -5.73 -9.12
N VAL A 35 12.41 -6.82 -9.69
CA VAL A 35 11.64 -7.81 -10.44
C VAL A 35 11.81 -9.16 -9.76
N ILE A 36 10.71 -9.79 -9.35
CA ILE A 36 10.70 -11.15 -8.82
C ILE A 36 10.13 -12.06 -9.90
N GLU A 37 10.96 -12.90 -10.50
CA GLU A 37 10.60 -13.71 -11.66
C GLU A 37 10.27 -15.16 -11.29
N SER A 38 9.45 -15.80 -12.12
CA SER A 38 9.20 -17.25 -12.09
C SER A 38 8.79 -17.76 -10.70
N VAL A 39 7.98 -16.99 -9.98
CA VAL A 39 7.55 -17.30 -8.62
C VAL A 39 6.16 -17.89 -8.60
N ARG A 40 5.88 -18.80 -7.65
CA ARG A 40 4.50 -19.18 -7.35
C ARG A 40 3.88 -18.09 -6.49
N LEU A 41 2.89 -17.36 -7.01
CA LEU A 41 2.29 -16.23 -6.30
C LEU A 41 0.97 -16.65 -5.67
N PHE A 42 0.81 -16.42 -4.36
CA PHE A 42 -0.48 -16.39 -3.71
C PHE A 42 -0.78 -14.93 -3.35
N ASP A 43 -1.88 -14.36 -3.84
CA ASP A 43 -2.21 -12.93 -3.63
C ASP A 43 -3.18 -12.68 -2.46
N GLY A 44 -3.52 -13.73 -1.71
CA GLY A 44 -4.51 -13.69 -0.64
C GLY A 44 -5.87 -14.24 -1.05
N LEU A 45 -6.12 -14.39 -2.36
CA LEU A 45 -7.36 -14.94 -2.91
C LEU A 45 -7.07 -16.20 -3.73
N GLU A 46 -6.10 -16.11 -4.63
CA GLU A 46 -5.83 -17.15 -5.61
C GLU A 46 -4.34 -17.47 -5.70
N ILE A 47 -4.04 -18.65 -6.25
CA ILE A 47 -2.68 -19.10 -6.50
C ILE A 47 -2.41 -19.06 -8.00
N ARG A 48 -1.42 -18.29 -8.40
CA ARG A 48 -0.85 -18.27 -9.75
C ARG A 48 0.39 -19.18 -9.75
N PRO A 49 0.39 -20.29 -10.53
CA PRO A 49 1.48 -21.26 -10.48
C PRO A 49 2.85 -20.68 -10.85
N VAL A 50 2.88 -19.73 -11.78
CA VAL A 50 4.07 -19.00 -12.22
C VAL A 50 3.66 -17.55 -12.48
N ALA A 51 4.37 -16.61 -11.90
CA ALA A 51 4.16 -15.19 -12.08
C ALA A 51 5.48 -14.40 -11.99
N THR A 52 5.46 -13.18 -12.51
CA THR A 52 6.51 -12.17 -12.34
C THR A 52 5.92 -10.93 -11.68
N VAL A 53 6.58 -10.43 -10.62
CA VAL A 53 6.13 -9.24 -9.87
C VAL A 53 7.15 -8.12 -10.05
N VAL A 54 6.69 -6.97 -10.53
CA VAL A 54 7.50 -5.77 -10.74
C VAL A 54 7.17 -4.74 -9.66
N ILE A 55 8.20 -4.29 -8.97
CA ILE A 55 8.12 -3.35 -7.86
C ILE A 55 8.90 -2.10 -8.23
N GLN A 56 8.23 -0.95 -8.19
CA GLN A 56 8.83 0.35 -8.41
C GLN A 56 8.34 1.30 -7.32
N CYS A 57 9.22 2.15 -6.80
CA CYS A 57 8.85 3.13 -5.76
C CYS A 57 8.24 2.51 -4.49
N SER A 58 8.67 1.30 -4.11
CA SER A 58 8.08 0.53 -3.00
C SER A 58 6.60 0.14 -3.20
N LEU A 59 6.10 0.21 -4.43
CA LEU A 59 4.77 -0.23 -4.83
C LEU A 59 4.88 -1.35 -5.85
N ILE A 60 3.91 -2.26 -5.85
CA ILE A 60 3.78 -3.23 -6.94
C ILE A 60 3.25 -2.46 -8.15
N GLU A 61 4.08 -2.34 -9.18
CA GLU A 61 3.72 -1.69 -10.43
C GLU A 61 2.91 -2.65 -11.31
N LYS A 62 3.34 -3.92 -11.39
CA LYS A 62 2.73 -4.91 -12.26
C LYS A 62 2.89 -6.33 -11.72
N VAL A 63 1.90 -7.17 -12.02
CA VAL A 63 1.96 -8.62 -11.89
C VAL A 63 1.68 -9.22 -13.25
N LEU A 64 2.55 -10.12 -13.71
CA LEU A 64 2.44 -10.85 -14.97
C LEU A 64 2.21 -12.33 -14.67
N ASP A 65 1.27 -12.95 -15.38
CA ASP A 65 1.01 -14.38 -15.27
C ASP A 65 1.83 -15.17 -16.29
N GLY A 66 2.29 -16.37 -15.89
CA GLY A 66 3.07 -17.27 -16.73
C GLY A 66 4.57 -16.93 -16.76
N PRO A 67 5.37 -17.74 -17.47
CA PRO A 67 6.78 -17.45 -17.69
C PRO A 67 6.90 -16.22 -18.58
N SER A 68 7.36 -15.10 -18.00
CA SER A 68 7.68 -13.89 -18.75
C SER A 68 9.20 -13.73 -18.84
N GLU A 69 9.72 -13.51 -20.05
CA GLU A 69 11.02 -12.85 -20.20
C GLU A 69 10.79 -11.35 -19.96
N PHE A 70 10.74 -10.94 -18.69
CA PHE A 70 10.64 -9.52 -18.39
C PHE A 70 12.00 -8.90 -18.73
N GLN A 71 12.02 -8.04 -19.75
CA GLN A 71 13.21 -7.26 -20.06
C GLN A 71 13.37 -6.19 -18.98
N ALA A 72 14.07 -6.57 -17.91
CA ALA A 72 14.43 -5.67 -16.85
C ALA A 72 15.36 -4.57 -17.39
N ALA A 73 15.16 -3.33 -16.93
CA ALA A 73 16.10 -2.24 -17.22
C ALA A 73 17.51 -2.60 -16.69
N GLU A 74 18.57 -2.00 -17.25
CA GLU A 74 19.95 -2.31 -16.86
C GLU A 74 20.23 -2.12 -15.36
N ASP A 75 19.49 -1.26 -14.68
CA ASP A 75 19.62 -0.95 -13.25
C ASP A 75 18.65 -1.74 -12.36
N ALA A 76 17.86 -2.66 -12.92
CA ALA A 76 16.87 -3.42 -12.17
C ALA A 76 17.51 -4.52 -11.30
N ILE A 77 16.96 -4.70 -10.10
CA ILE A 77 17.29 -5.81 -9.21
C ILE A 77 16.40 -6.99 -9.58
N VAL A 78 16.98 -8.06 -10.12
CA VAL A 78 16.25 -9.27 -10.49
C VAL A 78 16.42 -10.35 -9.42
N VAL A 79 15.30 -10.91 -8.97
CA VAL A 79 15.22 -11.97 -7.95
C VAL A 79 14.60 -13.22 -8.58
N ASP A 80 15.34 -14.33 -8.58
CA ASP A 80 14.85 -15.63 -9.04
C ASP A 80 13.95 -16.28 -7.98
N GLY A 81 12.65 -16.35 -8.27
CA GLY A 81 11.62 -16.93 -7.42
C GLY A 81 11.37 -18.41 -7.65
N ARG A 82 12.12 -19.10 -8.52
CA ARG A 82 11.87 -20.52 -8.83
C ARG A 82 11.93 -21.39 -7.59
N GLY A 83 10.93 -22.26 -7.45
CA GLY A 83 10.78 -23.15 -6.30
C GLY A 83 10.37 -22.44 -5.00
N LYS A 84 10.10 -21.12 -5.04
CA LYS A 84 9.62 -20.33 -3.90
C LYS A 84 8.15 -19.95 -4.11
N THR A 85 7.48 -19.66 -3.00
CA THR A 85 6.14 -19.04 -3.02
C THR A 85 6.26 -17.61 -2.52
N LEU A 86 5.75 -16.66 -3.30
CA LEU A 86 5.59 -15.26 -2.89
C LEU A 86 4.20 -15.09 -2.29
N VAL A 87 4.15 -14.50 -1.10
CA VAL A 87 2.92 -14.19 -0.37
C VAL A 87 2.95 -12.72 0.06
N PRO A 88 1.79 -12.06 0.24
CA PRO A 88 1.72 -10.77 0.89
C PRO A 88 2.39 -10.82 2.26
N GLY A 89 2.98 -9.71 2.67
CA GLY A 89 3.42 -9.54 4.05
C GLY A 89 2.23 -9.71 5.00
N LEU A 90 2.44 -10.47 6.07
CA LEU A 90 1.38 -10.80 7.02
C LEU A 90 1.06 -9.61 7.92
N ILE A 91 -0.22 -9.49 8.27
CA ILE A 91 -0.75 -8.45 9.16
C ILE A 91 -1.11 -9.11 10.49
N ASP A 92 -0.45 -8.68 11.56
CA ASP A 92 -0.81 -9.05 12.92
C ASP A 92 -1.66 -7.93 13.53
N ALA A 93 -2.95 -8.21 13.74
CA ALA A 93 -3.91 -7.23 14.22
C ALA A 93 -3.99 -7.14 15.75
N HIS A 94 -3.20 -7.94 16.48
CA HIS A 94 -3.31 -8.04 17.93
C HIS A 94 -1.94 -8.06 18.58
N VAL A 95 -1.29 -6.89 18.64
CA VAL A 95 0.05 -6.77 19.22
C VAL A 95 0.02 -5.96 20.52
N HIS A 96 0.70 -6.50 21.52
CA HIS A 96 1.20 -5.74 22.66
C HIS A 96 2.73 -5.88 22.68
N ALA A 97 3.44 -4.77 22.51
CA ALA A 97 4.88 -4.73 22.52
C ALA A 97 5.41 -3.95 23.73
N TRP A 98 6.30 -4.59 24.49
CA TRP A 98 7.03 -3.99 25.61
C TRP A 98 8.48 -3.68 25.25
N ARG A 99 9.02 -4.32 24.20
CA ARG A 99 10.41 -4.11 23.74
C ARG A 99 10.50 -4.16 22.22
N ARG A 100 11.42 -3.38 21.63
CA ARG A 100 11.66 -3.35 20.18
C ARG A 100 11.93 -4.72 19.56
N GLY A 101 12.71 -5.57 20.24
CA GLY A 101 12.99 -6.93 19.76
C GLY A 101 11.75 -7.82 19.58
N GLN A 102 10.60 -7.48 20.17
CA GLN A 102 9.33 -8.17 19.88
C GLN A 102 8.74 -7.76 18.53
N LEU A 103 9.00 -6.53 18.08
CA LEU A 103 8.62 -6.03 16.78
C LEU A 103 9.49 -6.67 15.69
N GLU A 104 10.81 -6.59 15.86
CA GLU A 104 11.82 -7.11 14.92
C GLU A 104 11.65 -8.61 14.66
N ARG A 105 11.41 -9.40 15.72
CA ARG A 105 11.27 -10.86 15.59
C ARG A 105 10.15 -11.29 14.65
N ALA A 106 9.12 -10.46 14.47
CA ALA A 106 7.98 -10.83 13.63
C ALA A 106 8.31 -10.81 12.13
N LEU A 107 9.33 -10.05 11.72
CA LEU A 107 9.83 -10.06 10.35
C LEU A 107 10.36 -11.44 9.94
N HIS A 108 10.96 -12.20 10.87
CA HIS A 108 11.40 -13.58 10.61
C HIS A 108 10.24 -14.53 10.29
N PHE A 109 9.02 -14.18 10.69
CA PHE A 109 7.81 -14.95 10.40
C PHE A 109 6.97 -14.33 9.28
N GLY A 110 7.52 -13.36 8.55
CA GLY A 110 6.82 -12.70 7.43
C GLY A 110 5.76 -11.69 7.84
N VAL A 111 5.66 -11.30 9.13
CA VAL A 111 4.76 -10.24 9.58
C VAL A 111 5.40 -8.89 9.33
N THR A 112 4.82 -8.13 8.40
CA THR A 112 5.33 -6.82 7.97
C THR A 112 4.50 -5.66 8.49
N MET A 113 3.29 -5.94 9.01
CA MET A 113 2.40 -4.93 9.56
C MET A 113 1.84 -5.38 10.91
N LYS A 114 1.76 -4.44 11.86
CA LYS A 114 1.30 -4.71 13.23
C LYS A 114 0.31 -3.64 13.67
N LEU A 115 -0.87 -4.05 14.15
CA LEU A 115 -1.84 -3.18 14.79
C LEU A 115 -1.60 -3.21 16.30
N ASP A 116 -1.25 -2.07 16.87
CA ASP A 116 -0.95 -1.93 18.30
C ASP A 116 -2.23 -1.78 19.13
N MET A 117 -2.44 -2.68 20.09
CA MET A 117 -3.60 -2.73 21.00
C MET A 117 -3.28 -2.25 22.42
N GLY A 118 -2.12 -1.64 22.64
CA GLY A 118 -1.70 -1.14 23.94
C GLY A 118 -0.31 -1.61 24.31
N SER A 119 0.67 -1.29 23.47
CA SER A 119 2.08 -1.45 23.74
C SER A 119 2.53 -0.51 24.86
N SER A 120 3.68 -0.81 25.46
CA SER A 120 4.18 -0.01 26.58
C SER A 120 4.34 1.47 26.18
N ARG A 121 3.84 2.37 27.03
CA ARG A 121 3.91 3.83 26.79
C ARG A 121 5.34 4.31 26.55
N GLY A 122 6.32 3.76 27.28
CA GLY A 122 7.74 4.11 27.12
C GLY A 122 8.25 3.81 25.70
N LEU A 123 8.02 2.58 25.22
CA LEU A 123 8.39 2.16 23.86
C LEU A 123 7.66 3.00 22.81
N ALA A 124 6.36 3.26 23.00
CA ALA A 124 5.57 4.07 22.07
C ALA A 124 6.14 5.50 21.92
N LEU A 125 6.51 6.13 23.04
CA LEU A 125 7.12 7.47 23.03
C LEU A 125 8.51 7.47 22.39
N GLU A 126 9.32 6.46 22.66
CA GLU A 126 10.64 6.29 22.05
C GLU A 126 10.54 6.19 20.52
N MET A 127 9.68 5.29 20.02
CA MET A 127 9.47 5.10 18.57
C MET A 127 8.95 6.37 17.89
N ARG A 128 8.04 7.12 18.53
CA ARG A 128 7.55 8.41 18.01
C ARG A 128 8.66 9.46 17.95
N ALA A 129 9.54 9.49 18.95
CA ALA A 129 10.67 10.41 18.97
C ALA A 129 11.68 10.08 17.87
N GLU A 130 11.99 8.80 17.65
CA GLU A 130 12.85 8.36 16.54
C GLU A 130 12.25 8.69 15.17
N GLU A 131 10.92 8.54 14.99
CA GLU A 131 10.25 8.92 13.75
C GLU A 131 10.35 10.40 13.44
N ALA A 132 10.25 11.24 14.47
CA ALA A 132 10.42 12.68 14.34
C ALA A 132 11.85 13.04 13.92
N ARG A 133 12.84 12.22 14.28
CA ARG A 133 14.24 12.37 13.86
C ARG A 133 14.57 11.70 12.53
N GLY A 134 13.66 10.91 11.96
CA GLY A 134 13.92 10.13 10.75
C GLY A 134 14.82 8.91 10.97
N GLU A 135 14.99 8.49 12.22
CA GLU A 135 15.87 7.38 12.63
C GLU A 135 15.09 6.06 12.80
N ASN A 136 13.75 6.13 12.81
CA ASN A 136 12.94 4.93 12.99
C ASN A 136 12.85 4.14 11.68
N ILE A 137 13.27 2.87 11.74
CA ILE A 137 13.12 1.88 10.66
C ILE A 137 11.72 1.23 10.64
N ILE A 138 10.93 1.41 11.70
CA ILE A 138 9.54 0.95 11.81
C ILE A 138 8.61 2.14 11.58
N ASP A 139 7.81 2.10 10.51
CA ASP A 139 6.80 3.12 10.26
C ASP A 139 5.56 2.92 11.15
N THR A 140 5.50 3.60 12.29
CA THR A 140 4.34 3.67 13.19
C THR A 140 3.30 4.70 12.74
N ARG A 141 3.44 5.36 11.58
CA ARG A 141 2.43 6.28 11.02
C ARG A 141 1.27 5.54 10.37
N ARG A 142 1.48 4.26 10.00
CA ARG A 142 0.41 3.36 9.56
C ARG A 142 -0.18 2.51 10.70
N ILE A 143 0.44 2.55 11.87
CA ILE A 143 -0.01 1.87 13.08
C ILE A 143 -0.95 2.83 13.83
N VAL A 144 -2.25 2.57 13.71
CA VAL A 144 -3.29 2.94 14.68
C VAL A 144 -3.29 4.41 15.15
N GLN A 145 -4.10 5.25 14.49
CA GLN A 145 -4.85 6.28 15.21
C GLN A 145 -6.06 5.63 15.87
N ILE A 146 -5.88 5.07 17.04
CA ILE A 146 -6.95 4.88 18.02
C ILE A 146 -6.39 5.56 19.26
N TRP A 147 -7.12 6.53 19.79
CA TRP A 147 -6.76 7.34 20.96
C TRP A 147 -5.96 8.63 20.70
N LYS A 148 -6.60 9.56 19.97
CA LYS A 148 -6.50 10.99 20.30
C LYS A 148 -7.68 11.31 21.24
N SER A 149 -7.53 11.15 22.55
CA SER A 149 -8.42 11.83 23.50
C SER A 149 -7.58 12.44 24.61
N GLY A 150 -7.45 13.76 24.56
CA GLY A 150 -6.85 14.57 25.61
C GLY A 150 -7.80 14.79 26.79
N GLU A 151 -8.55 13.76 27.20
CA GLU A 151 -9.40 13.83 28.40
C GLU A 151 -8.80 12.89 29.47
N PRO A 152 -8.63 13.35 30.72
CA PRO A 152 -8.05 12.55 31.78
C PRO A 152 -8.97 11.38 32.17
N PHE A 153 -8.36 10.21 32.35
CA PHE A 153 -9.03 9.00 32.84
C PHE A 153 -9.27 9.13 34.34
N GLU A 154 -10.51 9.36 34.74
CA GLU A 154 -10.94 9.18 36.13
C GLU A 154 -11.00 7.68 36.42
N SER A 155 -10.21 7.24 37.39
CA SER A 155 -10.08 5.84 37.78
C SER A 155 -11.40 5.32 38.35
N ALA A 156 -12.12 4.49 37.59
CA ALA A 156 -13.11 3.60 38.17
C ALA A 156 -12.38 2.43 38.84
N GLN A 157 -12.23 2.51 40.15
CA GLN A 157 -12.06 1.31 40.97
C GLN A 157 -13.36 0.49 40.90
N GLN A 158 -13.26 -0.73 40.37
CA GLN A 158 -13.93 -1.95 40.88
C GLN A 158 -13.40 -3.18 40.13
#